data_AF-A0A6B0UPN5-F1
#
_entry.id   AF-A0A6B0UPN5-F1
#
_cell.length_a   1.000
_cell.length_b   1.000
_cell.length_c   1.000
_cell.angle_alpha   90.00
_cell.angle_beta   90.00
_cell.angle_gamma   90.00
#
_symmetry.space_group_name_H-M   'P 1'
#
loop_
_entity.id
_entity.type
_entity.pdbx_description
1 polymer ?
#
loop_
_entity_poly.entity_id
_entity_poly.type
_entity_poly.pdbx_seq_one_letter_code
_entity_poly.pdbx_strand_id
1 'polypeptide(L)'
;MRSLATFMSLLTICWGLHEDRLTIANNRFAISLLHGLPTSTETNIFFSPYSISIALGMAFAGARGETREDLFQGFGYARSEIEDDVVLEAYASHTRRLKSLRSNSTLHEAIGAAIHERIALLSS
;
A
#
# COMPACT_ATOMS: atom_id res chain seq x y z
N MET A 1 8.60 21.91 36.67
CA MET A 1 7.91 20.59 36.69
C MET A 1 6.68 20.52 35.79
N ARG A 2 5.81 21.55 35.73
CA ARG A 2 4.65 21.57 34.80
C ARG A 2 5.02 21.56 33.31
N SER A 3 6.07 22.29 32.92
CA SER A 3 6.55 22.38 31.53
C SER A 3 7.12 21.05 30.98
N LEU A 4 7.75 20.23 31.84
CA LEU A 4 8.31 18.93 31.46
C LEU A 4 7.21 17.89 31.20
N ALA A 5 6.14 17.93 31.99
CA ALA A 5 5.00 17.03 31.84
C ALA A 5 4.22 17.29 30.53
N THR A 6 4.08 18.55 30.11
CA THR A 6 3.49 18.91 28.80
C THR A 6 4.36 18.48 27.62
N PHE A 7 5.69 18.55 27.74
CA PHE A 7 6.59 18.15 26.65
C PHE A 7 6.59 16.62 26.45
N MET A 8 6.57 15.85 27.55
CA MET A 8 6.43 14.40 27.51
C MET A 8 5.09 13.95 26.93
N SER A 9 3.99 14.64 27.25
CA SER A 9 2.67 14.32 26.70
C SER A 9 2.55 14.67 25.20
N LEU A 10 3.16 15.77 24.75
CA LEU A 10 3.29 16.09 23.31
C LEU A 10 4.13 15.05 22.55
N LEU A 11 5.23 14.56 23.13
CA LEU A 11 6.06 13.50 22.53
C LEU A 11 5.32 12.16 22.41
N THR A 12 4.52 11.78 23.43
CA THR A 12 3.70 10.56 23.37
C THR A 12 2.57 10.64 22.35
N ILE A 13 1.98 11.83 22.14
CA ILE A 13 0.98 12.04 21.09
C ILE A 13 1.65 11.93 19.71
N CYS A 14 2.87 12.43 19.56
CA CYS A 14 3.63 12.37 18.31
C CYS A 14 4.05 10.93 17.93
N TRP A 15 4.35 10.07 18.91
CA TRP A 15 4.63 8.65 18.68
C TRP A 15 3.38 7.80 18.42
N GLY A 16 2.23 8.18 18.98
CA GLY A 16 0.97 7.46 18.77
C GLY A 16 0.33 7.66 17.39
N LEU A 17 0.82 8.61 16.59
CA LEU A 17 0.22 9.06 15.32
C LEU A 17 1.07 8.76 14.08
N HIS A 18 2.06 7.87 14.14
CA HIS A 18 2.75 7.45 12.91
C HIS A 18 1.82 6.56 12.09
N GLU A 19 0.92 7.20 11.34
CA GLU A 19 0.06 6.52 10.38
C GLU A 19 0.93 5.90 9.30
N ASP A 20 0.67 4.63 9.02
CA ASP A 20 1.29 3.96 7.89
C ASP A 20 0.75 4.59 6.60
N ARG A 21 1.59 5.42 5.98
CA ARG A 21 1.28 6.15 4.75
C ARG A 21 0.86 5.23 3.62
N LEU A 22 1.37 3.99 3.59
CA LEU A 22 0.94 3.00 2.60
C LEU A 22 -0.48 2.50 2.89
N THR A 23 -0.88 2.38 4.15
CA THR A 23 -2.30 2.14 4.50
C THR A 23 -3.19 3.27 3.97
N ILE A 24 -2.76 4.54 4.15
CA ILE A 24 -3.51 5.70 3.64
C ILE A 24 -3.59 5.64 2.11
N ALA A 25 -2.48 5.40 1.43
CA ALA A 25 -2.43 5.28 -0.03
C ALA A 25 -3.36 4.18 -0.53
N ASN A 26 -3.29 2.99 0.08
CA ASN A 26 -4.13 1.86 -0.25
C ASN A 26 -5.62 2.16 -0.04
N ASN A 27 -5.98 2.85 1.05
CA ASN A 27 -7.37 3.25 1.30
C ASN A 27 -7.89 4.25 0.25
N ARG A 28 -7.08 5.24 -0.13
CA ARG A 28 -7.43 6.20 -1.17
C ARG A 28 -7.60 5.53 -2.53
N PHE A 29 -6.67 4.64 -2.88
CA PHE A 29 -6.75 3.80 -4.07
C PHE A 29 -8.01 2.93 -4.06
N ALA A 30 -8.31 2.25 -2.94
CA ALA A 30 -9.49 1.39 -2.79
C ALA A 30 -10.80 2.11 -3.05
N ILE A 31 -10.96 3.32 -2.48
CA ILE A 31 -12.17 4.14 -2.65
C ILE A 31 -12.27 4.61 -4.10
N SER A 32 -11.16 5.04 -4.70
CA SER A 32 -11.13 5.48 -6.09
C SER A 32 -11.47 4.34 -7.05
N LEU A 33 -10.94 3.14 -6.79
CA LEU A 33 -11.25 1.93 -7.53
C LEU A 33 -12.73 1.56 -7.40
N LEU A 34 -13.28 1.58 -6.17
CA LEU A 34 -14.70 1.27 -5.93
C LEU A 34 -15.62 2.19 -6.74
N HIS A 35 -15.32 3.49 -6.82
CA HIS A 35 -16.08 4.43 -7.65
C HIS A 35 -15.92 4.19 -9.16
N GLY A 36 -14.81 3.60 -9.60
CA GLY A 36 -14.55 3.25 -10.99
C GLY A 36 -15.15 1.91 -11.42
N LEU A 37 -15.54 1.05 -10.48
CA LEU A 37 -16.18 -0.23 -10.79
C LEU A 37 -17.63 -0.01 -11.25
N PRO A 38 -18.12 -0.78 -12.24
CA PRO A 38 -19.51 -0.71 -12.65
C PRO A 38 -20.41 -1.10 -11.48
N THR A 39 -21.39 -0.25 -11.18
CA THR A 39 -22.33 -0.47 -10.10
C THR A 39 -23.70 -0.85 -10.65
N SER A 40 -24.36 -1.79 -9.97
CA SER A 40 -25.71 -2.25 -10.26
C SER A 40 -26.41 -2.53 -8.92
N THR A 41 -27.71 -2.26 -8.84
CA THR A 41 -28.52 -2.63 -7.66
C THR A 41 -28.65 -4.13 -7.49
N GLU A 42 -28.38 -4.90 -8.55
CA GLU A 42 -28.58 -6.34 -8.61
C GLU A 42 -27.30 -7.14 -8.35
N THR A 43 -26.16 -6.49 -8.04
CA THR A 43 -24.88 -7.19 -7.93
C THR A 43 -24.00 -6.63 -6.81
N ASN A 44 -23.51 -7.53 -5.97
CA ASN A 44 -22.56 -7.19 -4.91
C ASN A 44 -21.16 -6.95 -5.49
N ILE A 45 -20.43 -6.00 -4.91
CA ILE A 45 -19.01 -5.77 -5.20
C ILE A 45 -18.19 -6.29 -4.02
N PHE A 46 -17.23 -7.16 -4.30
CA PHE A 46 -16.27 -7.68 -3.34
C PHE A 46 -14.89 -7.73 -3.96
N PHE A 47 -13.90 -7.12 -3.31
CA PHE A 47 -12.50 -7.14 -3.72
C PHE A 47 -11.58 -6.91 -2.52
N SER A 48 -10.32 -7.29 -2.67
CA SER A 48 -9.25 -6.98 -1.70
C SER A 48 -8.38 -5.85 -2.26
N PRO A 49 -8.51 -4.61 -1.74
CA PRO A 49 -7.67 -3.51 -2.21
C PRO A 49 -6.19 -3.78 -1.95
N TYR A 50 -5.87 -4.39 -0.81
CA TYR A 50 -4.51 -4.76 -0.44
C TYR A 50 -3.88 -5.73 -1.45
N SER A 51 -4.59 -6.79 -1.87
CA SER A 51 -4.02 -7.75 -2.84
C SER A 51 -3.71 -7.08 -4.19
N ILE A 52 -4.62 -6.22 -4.66
CA ILE A 52 -4.46 -5.48 -5.93
C ILE A 52 -3.28 -4.52 -5.81
N SER A 53 -3.18 -3.80 -4.69
CA SER A 53 -2.10 -2.86 -4.40
C SER A 53 -0.73 -3.55 -4.36
N ILE A 54 -0.62 -4.74 -3.75
CA ILE A 54 0.63 -5.53 -3.77
C ILE A 54 0.98 -5.97 -5.18
N ALA A 55 0.01 -6.50 -5.95
CA ALA A 55 0.25 -6.95 -7.31
C ALA A 55 0.80 -5.82 -8.20
N LEU A 56 0.23 -4.63 -8.05
CA LEU A 56 0.65 -3.46 -8.80
C LEU A 56 1.93 -2.81 -8.25
N GLY A 57 2.20 -2.92 -6.94
CA GLY A 57 3.50 -2.59 -6.36
C GLY A 57 4.64 -3.43 -6.95
N MET A 58 4.39 -4.70 -7.29
CA MET A 58 5.37 -5.52 -8.04
C MET A 58 5.59 -4.99 -9.47
N ALA A 59 4.54 -4.55 -10.15
CA ALA A 59 4.67 -3.93 -11.47
C ALA A 59 5.45 -2.60 -11.39
N PHE A 60 5.18 -1.78 -10.37
CA PHE A 60 5.91 -0.55 -10.07
C PHE A 60 7.41 -0.80 -9.85
N ALA A 61 7.78 -1.88 -9.16
CA ALA A 61 9.17 -2.26 -8.94
C ALA A 61 9.95 -2.49 -10.26
N GLY A 62 9.27 -2.97 -11.31
CA GLY A 62 9.86 -3.20 -12.64
C GLY A 62 9.71 -2.03 -13.62
N ALA A 63 8.86 -1.04 -13.32
CA ALA A 63 8.56 0.09 -14.20
C ALA A 63 9.64 1.18 -14.18
N ARG A 64 9.78 1.92 -15.28
CA ARG A 64 10.67 3.09 -15.42
C ARG A 64 9.98 4.20 -16.21
N GLY A 65 10.51 5.42 -16.11
CA GLY A 65 10.03 6.57 -16.88
C GLY A 65 8.56 6.89 -16.60
N GLU A 66 7.84 7.27 -17.65
CA GLU A 66 6.41 7.63 -17.59
C GLU A 66 5.56 6.53 -16.96
N THR A 67 5.81 5.26 -17.29
CA THR A 67 5.06 4.14 -16.70
C THR A 67 5.23 4.07 -15.18
N ARG A 68 6.41 4.38 -14.65
CA ARG A 68 6.62 4.41 -13.19
C ARG A 68 5.86 5.57 -12.55
N GLU A 69 5.91 6.75 -13.18
CA GLU A 69 5.22 7.95 -12.70
C GLU A 69 3.70 7.75 -12.66
N ASP A 70 3.12 7.17 -13.73
CA ASP A 70 1.68 6.88 -13.79
C ASP A 70 1.24 5.94 -12.67
N LEU A 71 2.03 4.88 -12.41
CA LEU A 71 1.76 3.97 -11.30
C LEU A 71 1.91 4.69 -9.94
N PHE A 72 2.92 5.55 -9.80
CA PHE A 72 3.17 6.30 -8.57
C PHE A 72 2.00 7.23 -8.21
N GLN A 73 1.48 7.97 -9.20
CA GLN A 73 0.33 8.85 -9.04
C GLN A 73 -0.97 8.06 -8.86
N GLY A 74 -1.18 7.04 -9.70
CA GLY A 74 -2.41 6.25 -9.73
C GLY A 74 -2.69 5.47 -8.44
N PHE A 75 -1.65 5.01 -7.73
CA PHE A 75 -1.80 4.28 -6.46
C PHE A 75 -1.83 5.20 -5.23
N GLY A 76 -1.84 6.51 -5.45
CA GLY A 76 -1.98 7.48 -4.37
C GLY A 76 -0.74 7.58 -3.47
N TYR A 77 0.42 7.13 -3.92
CA TYR A 77 1.68 7.28 -3.19
C TYR A 77 2.03 8.75 -3.02
N ALA A 78 2.01 9.52 -4.12
CA ALA A 78 2.21 10.97 -4.11
C ALA A 78 1.23 11.69 -3.18
N ARG A 79 -0.06 11.32 -3.25
CA ARG A 79 -1.14 11.92 -2.44
C ARG A 79 -1.09 11.54 -0.96
N SER A 80 -0.35 10.49 -0.64
CA SER A 80 -0.07 10.05 0.73
C SER A 80 1.36 10.39 1.15
N GLU A 81 2.01 11.22 0.31
CA GLU A 81 3.32 11.81 0.49
C GLU A 81 4.46 10.78 0.64
N ILE A 82 4.26 9.54 0.16
CA ILE A 82 5.31 8.51 0.17
C ILE A 82 6.35 8.89 -0.88
N GLU A 83 7.63 8.95 -0.51
CA GLU A 83 8.71 9.18 -1.48
C GLU A 83 8.89 7.94 -2.39
N ASP A 84 9.22 8.15 -3.67
CA ASP A 84 9.31 7.07 -4.68
C ASP A 84 10.30 5.96 -4.29
N ASP A 85 11.42 6.32 -3.68
CA ASP A 85 12.50 5.41 -3.29
C ASP A 85 12.14 4.51 -2.11
N VAL A 86 11.20 4.94 -1.24
CA VAL A 86 10.77 4.16 -0.07
C VAL A 86 9.49 3.34 -0.29
N VAL A 87 8.83 3.46 -1.44
CA VAL A 87 7.56 2.75 -1.74
C VAL A 87 7.70 1.24 -1.51
N LEU A 88 8.76 0.62 -2.03
CA LEU A 88 8.96 -0.83 -1.91
C LEU A 88 9.22 -1.27 -0.46
N GLU A 89 9.96 -0.46 0.31
CA GLU A 89 10.16 -0.69 1.74
C GLU A 89 8.86 -0.56 2.52
N ALA A 90 8.03 0.42 2.19
CA ALA A 90 6.71 0.60 2.79
C ALA A 90 5.84 -0.66 2.60
N TYR A 91 5.84 -1.26 1.41
CA TYR A 91 5.13 -2.52 1.15
C TYR A 91 5.68 -3.69 1.98
N ALA A 92 7.00 -3.81 2.10
CA ALA A 92 7.63 -4.85 2.90
C ALA A 92 7.25 -4.71 4.39
N SER A 93 7.28 -3.48 4.92
CA SER A 93 6.88 -3.18 6.30
C SER A 93 5.41 -3.48 6.53
N HIS A 94 4.53 -3.01 5.65
CA HIS A 94 3.09 -3.21 5.75
C HIS A 94 2.71 -4.70 5.69
N THR A 95 3.29 -5.46 4.75
CA THR A 95 3.08 -6.91 4.63
C THR A 95 3.53 -7.65 5.88
N ARG A 96 4.69 -7.26 6.44
CA ARG A 96 5.22 -7.85 7.68
C ARG A 96 4.27 -7.59 8.84
N ARG A 97 3.75 -6.36 8.96
CA ARG A 97 2.76 -6.02 9.98
C ARG A 97 1.51 -6.89 9.83
N LEU A 98 0.92 -6.95 8.64
CA LEU A 98 -0.29 -7.73 8.37
C LEU A 98 -0.12 -9.22 8.74
N LYS A 99 1.01 -9.82 8.38
CA LYS A 99 1.33 -11.22 8.72
C LYS A 99 1.65 -11.45 10.20
N SER A 100 2.16 -10.44 10.90
CA SER A 100 2.51 -10.54 12.33
C SER A 100 1.32 -10.38 13.28
N LEU A 101 0.19 -9.83 12.79
CA LEU A 101 -1.00 -9.63 13.61
C LEU A 101 -1.57 -10.98 14.03
N ARG A 102 -1.46 -11.28 15.33
CA ARG A 102 -2.16 -12.40 15.95
C ARG A 102 -3.64 -12.07 15.96
N SER A 103 -4.39 -12.62 15.01
CA SER A 103 -5.84 -12.50 14.94
C SER A 103 -6.47 -13.90 14.98
N ASN A 104 -7.73 -13.96 15.39
CA ASN A 104 -8.55 -15.16 15.25
C ASN A 104 -9.14 -15.28 13.83
N SER A 105 -8.56 -14.58 12.85
CA SER A 105 -9.01 -14.55 11.46
C SER A 105 -8.01 -15.26 10.57
N THR A 106 -8.52 -15.87 9.50
CA THR A 106 -7.69 -16.53 8.48
C THR A 106 -7.59 -15.61 7.27
N LEU A 107 -6.35 -15.30 6.86
CA LEU A 107 -6.06 -14.56 5.64
C LEU A 107 -5.06 -15.36 4.81
N HIS A 108 -5.52 -15.86 3.66
CA HIS A 108 -4.67 -16.48 2.65
C HIS A 108 -4.58 -15.56 1.45
N GLU A 109 -3.35 -15.21 1.07
CA GLU A 109 -3.08 -14.47 -0.16
C GLU A 109 -2.08 -15.22 -1.04
N ALA A 110 -2.33 -15.16 -2.35
CA ALA A 110 -1.41 -15.63 -3.37
C ALA A 110 -1.32 -14.56 -4.46
N ILE A 111 -0.12 -14.02 -4.66
CA ILE A 111 0.18 -13.02 -5.67
C ILE A 111 1.44 -13.48 -6.39
N GLY A 112 1.39 -13.48 -7.72
CA GLY A 112 2.49 -13.92 -8.57
C GLY A 112 2.52 -13.15 -9.88
N ALA A 113 3.72 -13.04 -10.46
CA ALA A 113 3.93 -12.50 -11.79
C ALA A 113 4.35 -13.66 -12.72
N ALA A 114 3.63 -13.83 -13.82
CA ALA A 114 3.99 -14.77 -14.88
C ALA A 114 4.62 -14.00 -16.03
N ILE A 115 5.80 -14.43 -16.47
CA ILE A 115 6.55 -13.82 -17.55
C ILE A 115 6.79 -14.88 -18.61
N HIS A 116 6.65 -14.50 -19.88
CA HIS A 116 6.88 -15.39 -21.00
C HIS A 116 8.33 -15.90 -20.98
N GLU A 117 8.55 -17.21 -21.13
CA GLU A 117 9.86 -17.89 -20.99
C GLU A 117 11.02 -17.26 -21.81
N ARG A 118 10.69 -16.69 -22.97
CA ARG A 118 11.63 -16.00 -23.87
C ARG A 118 12.05 -14.59 -23.42
N ILE A 119 11.44 -14.04 -22.37
CA ILE A 119 11.81 -12.73 -21.84
C ILE A 119 12.83 -12.94 -20.72
N ALA A 120 14.04 -12.43 -20.93
CA ALA A 120 15.06 -12.45 -19.89
C ALA A 120 14.63 -11.52 -18.75
N LEU A 121 14.60 -12.07 -17.54
CA LEU A 121 14.58 -11.26 -16.32
C LEU A 121 15.92 -10.53 -16.24
N LEU A 122 15.89 -9.19 -16.13
CA LEU A 122 17.08 -8.43 -15.80
C LEU A 122 17.61 -8.99 -14.47
N SER A 123 18.81 -9.56 -14.50
CA SER A 123 19.47 -10.04 -13.29
C SER A 123 19.61 -8.87 -12.32
N SER A 124 19.05 -9.03 -11.13
CA SER A 124 19.28 -8.16 -9.97
C SER A 124 20.75 -8.17 -9.57
#